data_AF-A0A1M6YM53-F1
#
_entry.id   AF-A0A1M6YM53-F1
#
_cell.length_a   1.000
_cell.length_b   1.000
_cell.length_c   1.000
_cell.angle_alpha   90.00
_cell.angle_beta   90.00
_cell.angle_gamma   90.00
#
_symmetry.space_group_name_H-M   'P 1'
#
loop_
_entity.id
_entity.type
_entity.pdbx_description
1 polymer ?
#
loop_
_entity_poly.entity_id
_entity_poly.type
_entity_poly.pdbx_seq_one_letter_code
_entity_poly.pdbx_strand_id
1 'polypeptide(L)'
;ISEHGSVYTSDVVFGVLEKFRSCLVEMLLESKRVKIEGLGTFFTTLENQEGGAQKKEDFTVQKNLKALHIRFMPEGEQEMNISSREFIKKAEFVNVDTLTGGDSTSGSGSSDEDDGPTGGYTPNPGD
;
A
#
# COMPACT_ATOMS: atom_id res chain seq x y z
N ILE A 1 26.20 4.21 22.21
CA ILE A 1 26.96 2.93 22.29
C ILE A 1 27.91 2.92 23.49
N SER A 2 28.72 3.96 23.71
CA SER A 2 29.60 4.12 24.88
C SER A 2 28.86 4.18 26.22
N GLU A 3 27.55 4.47 26.20
CA GLU A 3 26.69 4.58 27.38
C GLU A 3 25.81 3.35 27.66
N HIS A 4 25.85 2.29 26.85
CA HIS A 4 24.98 1.11 27.05
C HIS A 4 25.60 0.00 27.92
N GLY A 5 26.62 0.31 28.73
CA GLY A 5 27.27 -0.68 29.61
C GLY A 5 27.90 -1.85 28.85
N SER A 6 28.25 -1.65 27.58
CA SER A 6 28.78 -2.71 26.73
C SER A 6 30.23 -3.01 27.10
N VAL A 7 30.56 -4.31 27.23
CA VAL A 7 31.94 -4.79 27.37
C VAL A 7 32.74 -4.64 26.06
N TYR A 8 32.06 -4.32 24.95
CA TYR A 8 32.69 -4.12 23.66
C TYR A 8 33.16 -2.67 23.51
N THR A 9 34.42 -2.53 23.13
CA THR A 9 35.01 -1.24 22.79
C THR A 9 34.39 -0.70 21.49
N SER A 10 34.45 0.62 21.30
CA SER A 10 33.75 1.28 20.19
C SER A 10 34.21 0.77 18.82
N ASP A 11 35.50 0.50 18.66
CA ASP A 11 36.12 -0.06 17.46
C ASP A 11 35.57 -1.45 17.11
N VAL A 12 35.37 -2.31 18.12
CA VAL A 12 34.77 -3.64 17.91
C VAL A 12 33.35 -3.50 17.40
N VAL A 13 32.54 -2.63 18.01
CA VAL A 13 31.16 -2.41 17.57
C VAL A 13 31.10 -1.86 16.15
N PHE A 14 31.93 -0.87 15.82
CA PHE A 14 32.00 -0.34 14.46
C PHE A 14 32.42 -1.41 13.44
N GLY A 15 33.42 -2.23 13.77
CA GLY A 15 33.85 -3.32 12.90
C GLY A 15 32.73 -4.34 12.63
N VAL A 16 31.95 -4.69 13.64
CA VAL A 16 30.80 -5.59 13.49
C VAL A 16 29.73 -4.97 12.59
N LEU A 17 29.38 -3.69 12.80
CA LEU A 17 28.40 -3.00 11.96
C LEU A 17 28.84 -2.89 10.49
N GLU A 18 30.14 -2.69 10.25
CA GLU A 18 30.69 -2.61 8.91
C GLU A 18 30.66 -3.96 8.18
N LYS A 19 30.98 -5.05 8.90
CA LYS A 19 30.83 -6.42 8.36
C LYS A 19 29.36 -6.79 8.15
N PHE A 20 28.49 -6.39 9.08
CA PHE A 20 27.06 -6.59 8.95
C PHE A 20 26.51 -5.91 7.69
N ARG A 21 26.86 -4.64 7.45
CA ARG A 21 26.47 -3.92 6.22
C ARG A 21 26.89 -4.67 4.96
N SER A 22 28.12 -5.18 4.92
CA SER A 22 28.65 -5.89 3.76
C SER A 22 27.87 -7.19 3.50
N CYS A 23 27.70 -8.01 4.54
CA CYS A 23 26.93 -9.25 4.47
C CYS A 23 25.46 -9.00 4.07
N LEU A 24 24.83 -7.96 4.64
CA LEU A 24 23.45 -7.58 4.30
C LEU A 24 23.31 -7.29 2.80
N VAL A 25 24.21 -6.49 2.23
CA VAL A 25 24.16 -6.15 0.79
C VAL A 25 24.40 -7.39 -0.07
N GLU A 26 25.35 -8.25 0.28
CA GLU A 26 25.61 -9.51 -0.43
C GLU A 26 24.37 -10.41 -0.47
N MET A 27 23.73 -10.63 0.69
CA MET A 27 22.50 -11.42 0.77
C MET A 27 21.36 -10.82 -0.07
N LEU A 28 21.22 -9.50 -0.07
CA LEU A 28 20.17 -8.82 -0.86
C LEU A 28 20.44 -8.89 -2.37
N LEU A 29 21.70 -8.82 -2.81
CA LEU A 29 22.08 -9.01 -4.21
C LEU A 29 21.77 -10.44 -4.70
N GLU A 30 21.85 -11.43 -3.81
CA GLU A 30 21.40 -12.80 -4.06
C GLU A 30 19.87 -12.97 -3.98
N SER A 31 19.12 -11.86 -3.92
CA SER A 31 17.65 -11.85 -3.79
C SER A 31 17.13 -12.53 -2.52
N LYS A 32 17.96 -12.65 -1.47
CA LYS A 32 17.55 -13.21 -0.18
C LYS A 32 16.91 -12.12 0.67
N ARG A 33 15.79 -12.46 1.31
CA ARG A 33 15.19 -11.64 2.38
C ARG A 33 15.99 -11.85 3.65
N VAL A 34 16.40 -10.78 4.31
CA VAL A 34 17.18 -10.83 5.55
C VAL A 34 16.29 -10.39 6.71
N LYS A 35 15.85 -11.36 7.52
CA LYS A 35 15.08 -11.09 8.74
C LYS A 35 16.03 -10.95 9.93
N ILE A 36 15.85 -9.89 10.70
CA ILE A 36 16.45 -9.69 12.01
C ILE A 36 15.31 -9.73 13.03
N GLU A 37 15.30 -10.76 13.85
CA GLU A 37 14.32 -10.92 14.92
C GLU A 37 14.39 -9.74 15.90
N GLY A 38 13.22 -9.21 16.27
CA GLY A 38 13.08 -8.01 17.10
C GLY A 38 13.23 -6.69 16.34
N LEU A 39 13.58 -6.71 15.04
CA LEU A 39 13.81 -5.50 14.24
C LEU A 39 12.91 -5.43 13.00
N GLY A 40 13.04 -6.41 12.11
CA GLY A 40 12.31 -6.39 10.84
C GLY A 40 13.01 -7.17 9.73
N THR A 41 12.54 -6.97 8.50
CA THR A 41 13.02 -7.68 7.32
C THR A 41 13.50 -6.71 6.25
N PHE A 42 14.71 -6.91 5.76
CA PHE A 42 15.25 -6.26 4.57
C PHE A 42 14.99 -7.12 3.34
N PHE A 43 14.58 -6.49 2.24
CA PHE A 43 14.30 -7.17 0.98
C PHE A 43 14.44 -6.20 -0.19
N THR A 44 14.52 -6.72 -1.40
CA THR A 44 14.60 -5.92 -2.62
C THR A 44 13.26 -5.86 -3.36
N THR A 45 12.98 -4.73 -4.00
CA THR A 45 11.84 -4.56 -4.92
C THR A 45 12.30 -3.96 -6.24
N LEU A 46 11.61 -4.29 -7.33
CA LEU A 46 11.88 -3.74 -8.65
C LEU A 46 10.93 -2.58 -8.93
N GLU A 47 11.47 -1.49 -9.48
CA GLU A 47 10.69 -0.42 -10.10
C GLU A 47 10.80 -0.59 -11.61
N ASN A 48 9.65 -0.76 -12.27
CA ASN A 48 9.60 -0.91 -13.72
C ASN A 48 9.56 0.45 -14.41
N GLN A 49 10.06 0.51 -15.63
CA GLN A 49 9.83 1.64 -16.53
C GLN A 49 8.36 1.68 -16.95
N GLU A 50 7.87 2.87 -17.26
CA GLU A 50 6.53 3.08 -17.76
C GLU A 50 6.31 2.35 -19.10
N GLY A 51 5.11 1.80 -19.31
CA GLY A 51 4.75 1.05 -20.51
C GLY A 51 5.15 -0.43 -20.52
N GLY A 52 6.09 -0.86 -19.67
CA GLY A 52 6.46 -2.28 -19.50
C GLY A 52 6.85 -3.01 -20.79
N ALA A 53 6.83 -4.34 -20.77
CA ALA A 53 6.96 -5.17 -21.97
C ALA A 53 5.63 -5.90 -22.22
N GLN A 54 5.16 -5.92 -23.48
CA GLN A 54 3.88 -6.56 -23.84
C GLN A 54 4.01 -8.07 -23.99
N LYS A 55 5.21 -8.56 -24.32
CA LYS A 55 5.53 -9.98 -24.43
C LYS A 55 6.82 -10.28 -23.68
N LYS A 56 6.98 -11.54 -23.27
CA LYS A 56 8.16 -11.99 -22.54
C LYS A 56 9.45 -11.80 -23.34
N GLU A 57 9.38 -12.03 -24.65
CA GLU A 57 10.54 -11.97 -25.55
C GLU A 57 11.07 -10.55 -25.72
N ASP A 58 10.22 -9.54 -25.51
CA ASP A 58 10.55 -8.12 -25.63
C ASP A 58 11.14 -7.55 -24.33
N PHE A 59 11.06 -8.30 -23.23
CA PHE A 59 11.55 -7.85 -21.93
C PHE A 59 13.08 -7.86 -21.88
N THR A 60 13.66 -6.72 -21.54
CA THR A 60 15.07 -6.59 -21.21
C THR A 60 15.24 -5.69 -19.99
N VAL A 61 16.22 -6.01 -19.13
CA VAL A 61 16.46 -5.24 -17.90
C VAL A 61 16.72 -3.76 -18.23
N GLN A 62 17.51 -3.49 -19.27
CA GLN A 62 17.89 -2.12 -19.65
C GLN A 62 16.71 -1.27 -20.13
N LYS A 63 15.70 -1.88 -20.76
CA LYS A 63 14.54 -1.14 -21.29
C LYS A 63 13.39 -1.06 -20.30
N ASN A 64 13.21 -2.09 -19.47
CA ASN A 64 11.98 -2.27 -18.71
C ASN A 64 12.15 -2.11 -17.20
N LEU A 65 13.40 -2.11 -16.69
CA LEU A 65 13.67 -1.91 -15.28
C LEU A 65 14.28 -0.52 -15.05
N LYS A 66 13.66 0.24 -14.14
CA LYS A 66 14.11 1.59 -13.77
C LYS A 66 15.08 1.56 -12.61
N ALA A 67 14.75 0.82 -11.56
CA ALA A 67 15.59 0.73 -10.37
C ALA A 67 15.35 -0.55 -9.58
N LEU A 68 16.38 -0.93 -8.80
CA LEU A 68 16.30 -1.92 -7.74
C LEU A 68 16.35 -1.19 -6.41
N HIS A 69 15.33 -1.36 -5.57
CA HIS A 69 15.24 -0.70 -4.27
C HIS A 69 15.45 -1.70 -3.16
N ILE A 70 16.28 -1.36 -2.18
CA ILE A 70 16.29 -2.04 -0.88
C ILE A 70 15.20 -1.43 -0.02
N ARG A 71 14.32 -2.27 0.52
CA ARG A 71 13.26 -1.89 1.44
C ARG A 71 13.47 -2.56 2.79
N PHE A 72 13.01 -1.89 3.82
CA PHE A 72 12.94 -2.40 5.17
C PHE A 72 11.49 -2.41 5.62
N MET A 73 11.05 -3.53 6.18
CA MET A 73 9.74 -3.69 6.81
C MET A 73 9.95 -3.97 8.29
N PRO A 74 9.50 -3.09 9.19
CA PRO A 74 9.51 -3.32 10.64
C PRO A 74 8.82 -4.63 11.02
N GLU A 75 9.26 -5.27 12.09
CA GLU A 75 8.58 -6.48 12.59
C GLU A 75 7.16 -6.14 13.09
N GLY A 76 6.18 -6.96 12.70
CA GLY A 76 4.76 -6.73 12.99
C GLY A 76 4.01 -5.94 11.91
N GLU A 77 4.71 -5.30 10.97
CA GLU A 77 4.10 -4.74 9.77
C GLU A 77 3.98 -5.82 8.66
N GLN A 78 2.92 -5.74 7.86
CA GLN A 78 2.68 -6.63 6.71
C GLN A 78 2.77 -5.82 5.41
N GLU A 79 3.46 -6.35 4.39
CA GLU A 79 3.68 -5.70 3.08
C GLU A 79 2.37 -5.20 2.45
N MET A 80 1.30 -5.98 2.61
CA MET A 80 -0.05 -5.59 2.23
C MET A 80 -0.97 -5.90 3.40
N ASN A 81 -1.12 -4.96 4.32
CA ASN A 81 -2.20 -5.02 5.29
C ASN A 81 -3.53 -4.80 4.54
N ILE A 82 -4.06 -5.85 3.93
CA ILE A 82 -5.38 -5.90 3.27
C ILE A 82 -6.49 -6.19 4.28
N SER A 83 -6.23 -6.02 5.57
CA SER A 83 -7.30 -6.12 6.56
C SER A 83 -8.41 -5.14 6.19
N SER A 84 -9.66 -5.53 6.47
CA SER A 84 -10.82 -4.68 6.20
C SER A 84 -10.66 -3.27 6.78
N ARG A 85 -9.94 -3.13 7.90
CA ARG A 85 -9.64 -1.83 8.53
C ARG A 85 -8.75 -0.94 7.67
N GLU A 86 -7.66 -1.46 7.11
CA GLU A 86 -6.76 -0.69 6.24
C GLU A 86 -7.36 -0.48 4.85
N PHE A 87 -8.15 -1.44 4.34
CA PHE A 87 -8.87 -1.29 3.07
C PHE A 87 -9.89 -0.14 3.14
N ILE A 88 -10.70 -0.06 4.20
CA ILE A 88 -11.68 1.02 4.39
C ILE A 88 -11.00 2.39 4.43
N LYS A 89 -9.80 2.52 5.02
CA LYS A 89 -9.05 3.80 5.04
C LYS A 89 -8.64 4.28 3.64
N LYS A 90 -8.44 3.37 2.69
CA LYS A 90 -8.01 3.68 1.32
C LYS A 90 -9.14 3.63 0.30
N ALA A 91 -10.31 3.14 0.69
CA ALA A 91 -11.47 3.07 -0.18
C ALA A 91 -12.18 4.43 -0.19
N GLU A 92 -12.39 4.97 -1.38
CA GLU A 92 -13.20 6.17 -1.60
C GLU A 92 -14.49 5.77 -2.31
N PHE A 93 -15.61 6.36 -1.90
CA PHE A 93 -16.87 6.16 -2.59
C PHE A 93 -16.86 6.96 -3.89
N VAL A 94 -17.00 6.27 -5.02
CA VAL A 94 -17.14 6.91 -6.32
C VAL A 94 -18.56 6.70 -6.81
N ASN A 95 -19.28 7.81 -7.02
CA ASN A 95 -20.62 7.75 -7.62
C ASN A 95 -20.47 7.37 -9.11
N VAL A 96 -21.19 6.33 -9.53
CA VAL A 96 -21.22 5.88 -10.93
C VAL A 96 -21.72 6.97 -11.86
N ASP A 97 -22.65 7.83 -11.43
CA ASP A 97 -23.20 8.93 -12.22
C ASP A 97 -22.13 9.98 -12.60
N THR A 98 -21.12 10.16 -11.74
CA THR A 98 -19.96 11.02 -12.03
C THR A 98 -18.93 10.39 -12.98
N LEU A 99 -18.94 9.05 -13.14
CA LEU A 99 -18.04 8.35 -14.06
C LEU A 99 -18.66 8.15 -15.44
N THR A 100 -19.99 8.07 -15.54
CA THR A 100 -20.71 7.81 -16.79
C THR A 100 -21.16 9.07 -17.54
N GLY A 101 -20.85 10.27 -17.04
CA GLY A 101 -21.10 11.52 -17.76
C GLY A 101 -22.59 11.77 -18.01
N GLY A 102 -23.42 11.57 -17.00
CA GLY A 102 -24.85 11.92 -17.06
C GLY A 102 -25.05 13.43 -17.10
N ASP A 103 -25.00 14.02 -18.30
CA ASP A 103 -25.61 15.33 -18.55
C ASP A 103 -27.11 15.24 -18.21
N SER A 104 -27.48 15.77 -17.06
CA SER A 104 -28.87 15.97 -16.66
C SER A 104 -29.16 17.46 -16.68
N THR A 105 -29.19 18.05 -17.87
CA THR A 105 -29.58 19.45 -18.05
C THR A 105 -31.04 19.57 -18.51
N SER A 106 -31.91 19.90 -17.55
CA SER A 106 -33.11 20.74 -17.60
C SER A 106 -34.34 20.36 -18.45
N GLY A 107 -35.50 20.41 -17.79
CA GLY A 107 -36.80 20.69 -18.40
C GLY A 107 -37.81 21.16 -17.36
N SER A 108 -37.88 22.47 -17.13
CA SER A 108 -38.95 23.10 -16.34
C SER A 108 -40.27 23.10 -17.12
N GLY A 109 -41.37 22.69 -16.49
CA GLY A 109 -42.74 22.84 -16.98
C GLY A 109 -43.71 22.88 -15.80
N SER A 110 -44.54 23.92 -15.77
CA SER A 110 -45.35 24.42 -14.65
C SER A 110 -46.64 23.64 -14.36
N SER A 111 -47.03 23.67 -13.07
CA SER A 111 -48.38 23.76 -12.45
C SER A 111 -49.53 22.83 -12.90
N ASP A 112 -50.13 22.09 -11.96
CA ASP A 112 -51.45 22.42 -11.36
C ASP A 112 -51.91 21.36 -10.33
N GLU A 113 -52.33 21.89 -9.16
CA GLU A 113 -53.43 21.47 -8.26
C GLU A 113 -53.59 19.99 -7.80
N ASP A 114 -53.47 19.75 -6.50
CA ASP A 114 -54.61 19.48 -5.57
C ASP A 114 -54.18 18.68 -4.33
N ASP A 115 -54.70 19.10 -3.18
CA ASP A 115 -54.27 18.81 -1.82
C ASP A 115 -55.26 17.79 -1.19
N GLY A 116 -54.79 16.60 -0.80
CA GLY A 116 -55.67 15.59 -0.17
C GLY A 116 -54.95 14.37 0.42
N PRO A 117 -55.41 13.79 1.55
CA PRO A 117 -54.57 13.71 2.75
C PRO A 117 -53.95 12.34 3.07
N THR A 118 -52.77 12.43 3.68
CA THR A 118 -52.14 11.57 4.70
C THR A 118 -52.78 10.20 4.98
N GLY A 119 -52.16 9.12 4.47
CA GLY A 119 -52.38 7.74 4.90
C GLY A 119 -51.11 7.18 5.55
N GLY A 120 -51.05 7.20 6.88
CA GLY A 120 -49.93 6.70 7.68
C GLY A 120 -49.93 5.18 7.84
N TYR A 121 -48.73 4.61 7.90
CA TYR A 121 -48.49 3.29 8.47
C TYR A 121 -47.18 3.34 9.27
N THR A 122 -47.30 3.30 10.59
CA THR A 122 -46.21 3.02 11.53
C THR A 122 -45.95 1.51 11.57
N PRO A 123 -44.68 1.04 11.57
CA PRO A 123 -44.38 -0.39 11.62
C PRO A 123 -44.59 -0.97 13.03
N ASN A 124 -45.20 -2.16 13.11
CA ASN A 124 -45.44 -2.89 14.36
C ASN A 124 -44.19 -3.70 14.76
N PRO A 125 -43.79 -3.73 16.06
CA PRO A 125 -42.72 -4.59 16.54
C PRO A 125 -43.25 -5.90 17.16
N GLY A 126 -42.80 -7.04 16.62
CA GLY A 126 -42.73 -8.32 17.33
C GLY A 126 -43.84 -9.34 17.07
N ASP A 127 -43.47 -10.43 16.40
CA ASP A 127 -43.76 -11.83 16.75
C ASP A 127 -42.52 -12.68 16.36
#